data_AF-H9G623-F1
#
_entry.id   AF-H9G623-F1
#
_cell.length_a   1.000
_cell.length_b   1.000
_cell.length_c   1.000
_cell.angle_alpha   90.00
_cell.angle_beta   90.00
_cell.angle_gamma   90.00
#
_symmetry.space_group_name_H-M   'P 1'
#
loop_
_entity.id
_entity.type
_entity.pdbx_description
1 polymer ?
#
loop_
_entity_poly.entity_id
_entity_poly.type
_entity_poly.pdbx_seq_one_letter_code
_entity_poly.pdbx_strand_id
1 'polypeptide(L)'
;MAGEYRFLDQVAKSRTLLLLTSARRFLDEYAKHNVSFWAVTAGNEPTAGEVIFYPFQSLGFSAEHQRDFIAQDLGPALANSSHKDIRLIILDDQRILLPHWAEVVLRDPEASRYVHGIGIHWYLDFLAPAGPTLSSTHRLFPGYFLLSTEASAGSYFWEPRVILGGWNRGSKYSHSILMNLNNFVTGWTDWNLALNVEGGPNWSKNYVDSPVIVDAAKDVFYKQPMFYHLAHFSKFLPEGTQRIGVQSSQPTGLEFSAFLRTDGSAAVVVLNRNPEDVPFCISDPDVGHIEAVATANSIQTYLWQRPSGNGEPPGPIP
;
A
#
# COMPACT_ATOMS: atom_id res chain seq x y z
N MET A 1 -43.62 13.77 3.76
CA MET A 1 -42.81 13.55 2.54
C MET A 1 -41.89 14.72 2.22
N ALA A 2 -42.29 15.80 1.52
CA ALA A 2 -41.33 16.86 1.12
C ALA A 2 -40.57 17.59 2.28
N GLY A 3 -41.18 17.68 3.47
CA GLY A 3 -40.55 18.25 4.66
C GLY A 3 -39.56 17.32 5.37
N GLU A 4 -39.77 16.00 5.32
CA GLU A 4 -38.83 15.00 5.89
C GLU A 4 -37.57 14.90 5.04
N TYR A 5 -37.70 14.93 3.71
CA TYR A 5 -36.53 14.95 2.81
C TYR A 5 -35.66 16.18 3.04
N ARG A 6 -36.25 17.38 3.25
CA ARG A 6 -35.49 18.60 3.57
C ARG A 6 -34.78 18.54 4.92
N PHE A 7 -35.39 17.91 5.92
CA PHE A 7 -34.78 17.74 7.24
C PHE A 7 -33.62 16.73 7.19
N LEU A 8 -33.80 15.61 6.52
CA LEU A 8 -32.74 14.60 6.32
C LEU A 8 -31.56 15.18 5.52
N ASP A 9 -31.82 15.98 4.48
CA ASP A 9 -30.78 16.70 3.73
C ASP A 9 -30.02 17.71 4.59
N GLN A 10 -30.70 18.45 5.47
CA GLN A 10 -30.04 19.39 6.39
C GLN A 10 -29.16 18.66 7.43
N VAL A 11 -29.63 17.52 7.94
CA VAL A 11 -28.85 16.69 8.87
C VAL A 11 -27.64 16.08 8.17
N ALA A 12 -27.80 15.59 6.93
CA ALA A 12 -26.70 15.08 6.11
C ALA A 12 -25.64 16.15 5.86
N LYS A 13 -26.05 17.33 5.37
CA LYS A 13 -25.14 18.48 5.15
C LYS A 13 -24.42 18.92 6.43
N SER A 14 -25.10 18.89 7.57
CA SER A 14 -24.49 19.25 8.86
C SER A 14 -23.44 18.22 9.32
N ARG A 15 -23.66 16.94 9.05
CA ARG A 15 -22.70 15.85 9.36
C ARG A 15 -21.47 15.91 8.45
N THR A 16 -21.67 16.15 7.16
CA THR A 16 -20.55 16.28 6.24
C THR A 16 -19.71 17.51 6.57
N LEU A 17 -20.34 18.65 6.90
CA LEU A 17 -19.62 19.84 7.34
C LEU A 17 -18.76 19.60 8.59
N LEU A 18 -19.23 18.76 9.53
CA LEU A 18 -18.45 18.39 10.72
C LEU A 18 -17.22 17.55 10.36
N LEU A 19 -17.36 16.57 9.45
CA LEU A 19 -16.26 15.75 8.95
C LEU A 19 -15.19 16.62 8.25
N LEU A 20 -15.63 17.54 7.38
CA LEU A 20 -14.74 18.47 6.69
C LEU A 20 -14.01 19.41 7.65
N THR A 21 -14.74 19.96 8.62
CA THR A 21 -14.15 20.84 9.64
C THR A 21 -13.12 20.07 10.46
N SER A 22 -13.39 18.80 10.76
CA SER A 22 -12.47 17.94 11.51
C SER A 22 -11.22 17.61 10.71
N ALA A 23 -11.36 17.23 9.43
CA ALA A 23 -10.24 16.91 8.54
C ALA A 23 -9.33 18.11 8.30
N ARG A 24 -9.90 19.29 8.04
CA ARG A 24 -9.13 20.52 7.91
C ARG A 24 -8.45 20.90 9.22
N ARG A 25 -9.18 20.86 10.34
CA ARG A 25 -8.62 21.18 11.66
C ARG A 25 -7.46 20.23 12.01
N PHE A 26 -7.56 18.95 11.67
CA PHE A 26 -6.48 17.99 11.83
C PHE A 26 -5.20 18.47 11.13
N LEU A 27 -5.28 18.84 9.85
CA LEU A 27 -4.14 19.34 9.08
C LEU A 27 -3.59 20.66 9.64
N ASP A 28 -4.48 21.58 10.02
CA ASP A 28 -4.12 22.86 10.62
C ASP A 28 -3.38 22.69 11.97
N GLU A 29 -3.85 21.79 12.84
CA GLU A 29 -3.20 21.54 14.13
C GLU A 29 -1.82 20.88 13.96
N TYR A 30 -1.67 19.90 13.05
CA TYR A 30 -0.37 19.29 12.78
C TYR A 30 0.63 20.27 12.17
N ALA A 31 0.18 21.18 11.31
CA ALA A 31 1.03 22.21 10.75
C ALA A 31 1.62 23.15 11.83
N LYS A 32 0.89 23.42 12.93
CA LYS A 32 1.43 24.18 14.08
C LYS A 32 2.61 23.47 14.77
N HIS A 33 2.72 22.16 14.58
CA HIS A 33 3.81 21.33 15.08
C HIS A 33 4.87 21.01 13.99
N ASN A 34 4.87 21.74 12.87
CA ASN A 34 5.78 21.53 11.74
C ASN A 34 5.70 20.12 11.12
N VAL A 35 4.51 19.51 11.16
CA VAL A 35 4.25 18.22 10.49
C VAL A 35 3.38 18.49 9.27
N SER A 36 3.90 18.15 8.09
CA SER A 36 3.18 18.19 6.83
C SER A 36 2.78 16.79 6.37
N PHE A 37 1.66 16.69 5.67
CA PHE A 37 1.20 15.45 5.08
C PHE A 37 1.44 15.43 3.58
N TRP A 38 1.90 14.29 3.07
CA TRP A 38 1.98 14.05 1.63
C TRP A 38 0.60 13.70 1.05
N ALA A 39 -0.16 12.86 1.75
CA ALA A 39 -1.45 12.38 1.33
C ALA A 39 -2.40 12.16 2.51
N VAL A 40 -3.70 12.10 2.20
CA VAL A 40 -4.77 11.62 3.08
C VAL A 40 -5.64 10.61 2.32
N THR A 41 -6.23 9.67 3.04
CA THR A 41 -7.24 8.75 2.49
C THR A 41 -8.64 9.29 2.77
N ALA A 42 -9.61 8.94 1.94
CA ALA A 42 -11.00 9.39 2.08
C ALA A 42 -11.72 8.75 3.30
N GLY A 43 -11.12 7.70 3.87
CA GLY A 43 -11.58 7.00 5.06
C GLY A 43 -10.97 5.61 5.10
N ASN A 44 -10.49 5.17 6.26
CA ASN A 44 -9.94 3.83 6.47
C ASN A 44 -11.05 2.78 6.44
N GLU A 45 -10.89 1.76 5.60
CA GLU A 45 -11.81 0.62 5.45
C GLU A 45 -13.29 1.05 5.42
N PRO A 46 -13.73 1.87 4.45
CA PRO A 46 -15.10 2.37 4.36
C PRO A 46 -16.14 1.26 4.40
N THR A 47 -15.83 0.04 3.93
CA THR A 47 -16.78 -1.08 3.98
C THR A 47 -17.00 -1.62 5.39
N ALA A 48 -16.03 -1.44 6.30
CA ALA A 48 -16.15 -1.85 7.70
C ALA A 48 -17.31 -1.14 8.41
N GLY A 49 -17.55 0.14 8.09
CA GLY A 49 -18.62 0.91 8.70
C GLY A 49 -20.03 0.58 8.19
N GLU A 50 -20.13 -0.20 7.11
CA GLU A 50 -21.41 -0.76 6.62
C GLU A 50 -21.77 -2.08 7.33
N VAL A 51 -20.82 -2.67 8.08
CA VAL A 51 -21.06 -3.90 8.85
C VAL A 51 -21.70 -3.54 10.19
N ILE A 52 -22.91 -4.05 10.40
CA ILE A 52 -23.62 -3.89 11.68
C ILE A 52 -22.80 -4.54 12.80
N PHE A 53 -22.62 -3.80 13.91
CA PHE A 53 -21.82 -4.22 15.07
C PHE A 53 -20.33 -4.44 14.77
N TYR A 54 -19.77 -3.70 13.82
CA TYR A 54 -18.32 -3.68 13.63
C TYR A 54 -17.60 -3.31 14.94
N PRO A 55 -16.57 -4.06 15.37
CA PRO A 55 -16.14 -4.08 16.78
C PRO A 55 -15.25 -2.89 17.20
N PHE A 56 -14.88 -2.00 16.29
CA PHE A 56 -14.06 -0.83 16.58
C PHE A 56 -14.38 0.34 15.65
N GLN A 57 -13.62 1.43 15.74
CA GLN A 57 -13.87 2.68 15.02
C GLN A 57 -13.94 2.43 13.51
N SER A 58 -15.07 2.79 12.91
CA SER A 58 -15.30 2.73 11.47
C SER A 58 -16.30 3.80 11.05
N LEU A 59 -16.26 4.19 9.77
CA LEU A 59 -17.23 5.09 9.16
C LEU A 59 -17.60 4.55 7.77
N GLY A 60 -18.88 4.21 7.61
CA GLY A 60 -19.40 3.51 6.43
C GLY A 60 -19.51 4.42 5.22
N PHE A 61 -18.99 3.95 4.08
CA PHE A 61 -19.31 4.50 2.78
C PHE A 61 -19.57 3.38 1.77
N SER A 62 -20.57 3.55 0.90
CA SER A 62 -20.57 2.88 -0.40
C SER A 62 -19.61 3.60 -1.36
N ALA A 63 -19.29 2.99 -2.51
CA ALA A 63 -18.47 3.63 -3.52
C ALA A 63 -19.11 4.93 -4.06
N GLU A 64 -20.44 4.96 -4.22
CA GLU A 64 -21.21 6.14 -4.63
C GLU A 64 -21.18 7.21 -3.54
N HIS A 65 -21.31 6.82 -2.28
CA HIS A 65 -21.24 7.78 -1.18
C HIS A 65 -19.85 8.40 -1.05
N GLN A 66 -18.78 7.60 -1.21
CA GLN A 66 -17.41 8.13 -1.25
C GLN A 66 -17.20 9.06 -2.45
N ARG A 67 -17.72 8.72 -3.63
CA ARG A 67 -17.69 9.59 -4.82
C ARG A 67 -18.35 10.94 -4.54
N ASP A 68 -19.58 10.93 -4.03
CA ASP A 68 -20.36 12.15 -3.80
C ASP A 68 -19.73 13.00 -2.70
N PHE A 69 -19.24 12.38 -1.61
CA PHE A 69 -18.49 13.06 -0.57
C PHE A 69 -17.22 13.74 -1.11
N ILE A 70 -16.50 13.09 -2.03
CA ILE A 70 -15.31 13.69 -2.64
C ILE A 70 -15.68 14.85 -3.56
N ALA A 71 -16.67 14.66 -4.44
CA ALA A 71 -17.07 15.67 -5.42
C ALA A 71 -17.66 16.93 -4.76
N GLN A 72 -18.52 16.73 -3.76
CA GLN A 72 -19.34 17.81 -3.19
C GLN A 72 -18.69 18.48 -1.99
N ASP A 73 -17.84 17.76 -1.25
CA ASP A 73 -17.42 18.17 0.08
C ASP A 73 -15.88 18.13 0.25
N LEU A 74 -15.27 16.95 0.28
CA LEU A 74 -13.86 16.79 0.67
C LEU A 74 -12.90 17.41 -0.35
N GLY A 75 -13.12 17.17 -1.63
CA GLY A 75 -12.30 17.71 -2.71
C GLY A 75 -12.30 19.24 -2.73
N PRO A 76 -13.46 19.91 -2.81
CA PRO A 76 -13.55 21.37 -2.74
C PRO A 76 -12.98 21.95 -1.44
N ALA A 77 -13.19 21.30 -0.30
CA ALA A 77 -12.68 21.78 0.98
C ALA A 77 -11.15 21.76 1.05
N LEU A 78 -10.51 20.69 0.57
CA LEU A 78 -9.05 20.58 0.49
C LEU A 78 -8.48 21.60 -0.51
N ALA A 79 -9.06 21.68 -1.72
CA ALA A 79 -8.61 22.59 -2.77
C ALA A 79 -8.69 24.08 -2.37
N ASN A 80 -9.69 24.45 -1.56
CA ASN A 80 -9.88 25.82 -1.06
C ASN A 80 -9.14 26.11 0.26
N SER A 81 -8.34 25.16 0.77
CA SER A 81 -7.57 25.32 2.00
C SER A 81 -6.11 25.68 1.73
N SER A 82 -5.36 25.98 2.80
CA SER A 82 -3.89 26.07 2.76
C SER A 82 -3.20 24.73 2.45
N HIS A 83 -3.95 23.62 2.42
CA HIS A 83 -3.45 22.25 2.24
C HIS A 83 -3.79 21.67 0.86
N LYS A 84 -4.03 22.52 -0.13
CA LYS A 84 -4.44 22.14 -1.49
C LYS A 84 -3.47 21.21 -2.24
N ASP A 85 -2.21 21.12 -1.79
CA ASP A 85 -1.17 20.29 -2.43
C ASP A 85 -1.15 18.85 -1.88
N ILE A 86 -1.96 18.54 -0.85
CA ILE A 86 -2.10 17.19 -0.30
C ILE A 86 -2.79 16.28 -1.32
N ARG A 87 -2.24 15.08 -1.49
CA ARG A 87 -2.83 14.05 -2.35
C ARG A 87 -4.02 13.39 -1.66
N LEU A 88 -5.10 13.14 -2.41
CA LEU A 88 -6.27 12.42 -1.93
C LEU A 88 -6.30 11.00 -2.50
N ILE A 89 -6.40 10.02 -1.61
CA ILE A 89 -6.44 8.58 -1.92
C ILE A 89 -7.83 8.03 -1.64
N ILE A 90 -8.42 7.32 -2.60
CA ILE A 90 -9.73 6.67 -2.48
C ILE A 90 -9.59 5.20 -2.06
N LEU A 91 -10.73 4.55 -1.80
CA LEU A 91 -10.83 3.17 -1.33
C LEU A 91 -10.25 2.97 0.08
N ASP A 92 -8.93 2.79 0.20
CA ASP A 92 -8.23 2.50 1.47
C ASP A 92 -8.81 1.28 2.20
N ASP A 93 -8.99 0.20 1.43
CA ASP A 93 -9.68 -1.02 1.84
C ASP A 93 -9.20 -2.21 1.00
N GLN A 94 -9.79 -3.39 1.20
CA GLN A 94 -9.38 -4.64 0.57
C GLN A 94 -9.45 -4.57 -0.96
N ARG A 95 -8.41 -5.06 -1.64
CA ARG A 95 -8.33 -5.03 -3.12
C ARG A 95 -9.43 -5.83 -3.84
N ILE A 96 -10.21 -6.67 -3.15
CA ILE A 96 -11.36 -7.38 -3.73
C ILE A 96 -12.45 -6.41 -4.24
N LEU A 97 -12.47 -5.17 -3.70
CA LEU A 97 -13.38 -4.12 -4.11
C LEU A 97 -12.99 -3.47 -5.45
N LEU A 98 -11.82 -3.83 -5.99
CA LEU A 98 -11.33 -3.38 -7.29
C LEU A 98 -11.68 -4.38 -8.41
N PRO A 99 -11.95 -3.90 -9.64
CA PRO A 99 -11.90 -2.49 -10.07
C PRO A 99 -13.17 -1.68 -9.79
N HIS A 100 -14.23 -2.30 -9.26
CA HIS A 100 -15.57 -1.68 -9.15
C HIS A 100 -15.55 -0.33 -8.43
N TRP A 101 -14.90 -0.24 -7.27
CA TRP A 101 -14.85 1.01 -6.50
C TRP A 101 -14.16 2.15 -7.27
N ALA A 102 -13.08 1.82 -7.98
CA ALA A 102 -12.37 2.77 -8.83
C ALA A 102 -13.26 3.22 -9.99
N GLU A 103 -14.03 2.32 -10.60
CA GLU A 103 -14.95 2.69 -11.68
C GLU A 103 -16.05 3.65 -11.21
N VAL A 104 -16.65 3.40 -10.05
CA VAL A 104 -17.73 4.26 -9.52
C VAL A 104 -17.20 5.67 -9.24
N VAL A 105 -16.03 5.79 -8.61
CA VAL A 105 -15.47 7.09 -8.20
C VAL A 105 -14.80 7.81 -9.37
N LEU A 106 -13.97 7.13 -10.16
CA LEU A 106 -13.09 7.78 -11.15
C LEU A 106 -13.76 8.07 -12.49
N ARG A 107 -14.89 7.41 -12.80
CA ARG A 107 -15.68 7.76 -13.99
C ARG A 107 -16.48 9.06 -13.83
N ASP A 108 -16.65 9.55 -12.61
CA ASP A 108 -17.26 10.85 -12.34
C ASP A 108 -16.20 11.97 -12.39
N PRO A 109 -16.27 12.90 -13.36
CA PRO A 109 -15.29 13.98 -13.51
C PRO A 109 -15.33 15.03 -12.39
N GLU A 110 -16.41 15.12 -11.61
CA GLU A 110 -16.49 16.03 -10.46
C GLU A 110 -15.75 15.46 -9.24
N ALA A 111 -15.73 14.13 -9.08
CA ALA A 111 -14.94 13.46 -8.05
C ALA A 111 -13.48 13.29 -8.49
N SER A 112 -13.25 12.73 -9.67
CA SER A 112 -11.95 12.24 -10.11
C SER A 112 -10.87 13.33 -10.21
N ARG A 113 -11.26 14.58 -10.49
CA ARG A 113 -10.34 15.74 -10.51
C ARG A 113 -9.63 16.01 -9.18
N TYR A 114 -10.17 15.53 -8.06
CA TYR A 114 -9.58 15.68 -6.74
C TYR A 114 -8.78 14.44 -6.31
N VAL A 115 -8.97 13.31 -6.98
CA VAL A 115 -8.36 12.03 -6.62
C VAL A 115 -6.99 11.90 -7.28
N HIS A 116 -6.04 11.37 -6.52
CA HIS A 116 -4.66 11.18 -6.98
C HIS A 116 -4.25 9.71 -7.05
N GLY A 117 -4.83 8.88 -6.19
CA GLY A 117 -4.51 7.45 -6.14
C GLY A 117 -5.56 6.63 -5.40
N ILE A 118 -5.29 5.33 -5.31
CA ILE A 118 -6.17 4.31 -4.76
C ILE A 118 -5.40 3.53 -3.69
N GLY A 119 -5.91 3.52 -2.47
CA GLY A 119 -5.36 2.79 -1.33
C GLY A 119 -5.88 1.37 -1.29
N ILE A 120 -5.01 0.40 -1.02
CA ILE A 120 -5.38 -1.02 -0.95
C ILE A 120 -4.79 -1.71 0.29
N HIS A 121 -5.59 -2.58 0.90
CA HIS A 121 -5.24 -3.43 2.03
C HIS A 121 -5.11 -4.90 1.60
N TRP A 122 -4.32 -5.68 2.36
CA TRP A 122 -3.89 -7.03 1.97
C TRP A 122 -4.71 -8.20 2.56
N TYR A 123 -5.63 -7.96 3.50
CA TYR A 123 -6.14 -9.01 4.39
C TYR A 123 -7.09 -10.02 3.72
N LEU A 124 -7.57 -9.71 2.52
CA LEU A 124 -8.38 -10.62 1.69
C LEU A 124 -7.65 -11.06 0.40
N ASP A 125 -6.32 -10.92 0.35
CA ASP A 125 -5.52 -11.22 -0.83
C ASP A 125 -5.68 -12.66 -1.35
N PHE A 126 -5.98 -13.60 -0.45
CA PHE A 126 -6.21 -15.02 -0.79
C PHE A 126 -7.49 -15.25 -1.59
N LEU A 127 -8.43 -14.29 -1.60
CA LEU A 127 -9.68 -14.33 -2.39
C LEU A 127 -9.60 -13.48 -3.66
N ALA A 128 -8.59 -12.63 -3.77
CA ALA A 128 -8.52 -11.58 -4.78
C ALA A 128 -7.20 -11.66 -5.55
N PRO A 129 -7.10 -12.41 -6.66
CA PRO A 129 -5.88 -12.43 -7.45
C PRO A 129 -5.51 -11.03 -7.96
N ALA A 130 -4.21 -10.72 -8.03
CA ALA A 130 -3.71 -9.38 -8.36
C ALA A 130 -4.01 -8.94 -9.81
N GLY A 131 -4.03 -9.89 -10.75
CA GLY A 131 -4.27 -9.61 -12.16
C GLY A 131 -5.66 -9.01 -12.44
N PRO A 132 -6.75 -9.68 -12.00
CA PRO A 132 -8.12 -9.18 -12.13
C PRO A 132 -8.42 -7.90 -11.34
N THR A 133 -7.69 -7.65 -10.25
CA THR A 133 -7.93 -6.49 -9.36
C THR A 133 -6.99 -5.33 -9.70
N LEU A 134 -5.72 -5.42 -9.31
CA LEU A 134 -4.71 -4.36 -9.43
C LEU A 134 -4.38 -4.04 -10.89
N SER A 135 -3.99 -5.06 -11.66
CA SER A 135 -3.62 -4.84 -13.06
C SER A 135 -4.79 -4.38 -13.92
N SER A 136 -6.02 -4.86 -13.67
CA SER A 136 -7.22 -4.37 -14.36
C SER A 136 -7.52 -2.91 -14.01
N THR A 137 -7.42 -2.54 -12.73
CA THR A 137 -7.65 -1.17 -12.28
C THR A 137 -6.64 -0.21 -12.92
N HIS A 138 -5.36 -0.58 -12.93
CA HIS A 138 -4.33 0.22 -13.59
C HIS A 138 -4.59 0.37 -15.10
N ARG A 139 -5.01 -0.69 -15.80
CA ARG A 139 -5.36 -0.60 -17.23
C ARG A 139 -6.54 0.33 -17.50
N LEU A 140 -7.54 0.36 -16.62
CA LEU A 140 -8.70 1.25 -16.74
C LEU A 140 -8.37 2.71 -16.39
N PHE A 141 -7.51 2.90 -15.39
CA PHE A 141 -7.20 4.21 -14.80
C PHE A 141 -5.69 4.43 -14.63
N PRO A 142 -4.89 4.44 -15.72
CA PRO A 142 -3.43 4.45 -15.64
C PRO A 142 -2.85 5.75 -15.06
N GLY A 143 -3.63 6.84 -15.05
CA GLY A 143 -3.24 8.14 -14.50
C GLY A 143 -3.33 8.25 -12.97
N TYR A 144 -3.84 7.22 -12.28
CA TYR A 144 -4.00 7.21 -10.82
C TYR A 144 -3.10 6.14 -10.22
N PHE A 145 -2.28 6.50 -9.23
CA PHE A 145 -1.37 5.53 -8.61
C PHE A 145 -2.13 4.54 -7.73
N LEU A 146 -1.62 3.31 -7.63
CA LEU A 146 -2.07 2.33 -6.64
C LEU A 146 -1.05 2.30 -5.50
N LEU A 147 -1.51 2.38 -4.25
CA LEU A 147 -0.67 2.34 -3.06
C LEU A 147 -1.19 1.30 -2.09
N SER A 148 -0.35 0.34 -1.67
CA SER A 148 -0.70 -0.51 -0.54
C SER A 148 -0.49 0.28 0.75
N THR A 149 -1.59 0.69 1.36
CA THR A 149 -1.65 1.61 2.50
C THR A 149 -1.62 0.88 3.84
N GLU A 150 -1.95 -0.41 3.86
CA GLU A 150 -1.93 -1.22 5.07
C GLU A 150 -1.71 -2.71 4.79
N ALA A 151 -0.86 -3.33 5.61
CA ALA A 151 -0.73 -4.77 5.73
C ALA A 151 -0.20 -5.19 7.10
N SER A 152 -0.67 -6.32 7.61
CA SER A 152 -0.25 -6.89 8.89
C SER A 152 -0.42 -8.40 8.96
N ALA A 153 0.58 -9.13 9.44
CA ALA A 153 0.46 -10.56 9.75
C ALA A 153 -0.26 -10.80 11.10
N GLY A 154 -0.78 -12.02 11.30
CA GLY A 154 -1.43 -12.40 12.56
C GLY A 154 -2.86 -11.88 12.75
N SER A 155 -3.46 -11.33 11.70
CA SER A 155 -4.84 -10.83 11.69
C SER A 155 -5.89 -11.95 11.69
N TYR A 156 -5.64 -13.06 11.00
CA TYR A 156 -6.58 -14.17 10.92
C TYR A 156 -6.85 -14.83 12.27
N PHE A 157 -8.09 -15.22 12.53
CA PHE A 157 -8.50 -15.80 13.83
C PHE A 157 -7.81 -17.14 14.17
N TRP A 158 -7.29 -17.85 13.16
CA TRP A 158 -6.58 -19.12 13.32
C TRP A 158 -5.05 -18.97 13.40
N GLU A 159 -4.51 -17.75 13.27
CA GLU A 159 -3.08 -17.50 13.40
C GLU A 159 -2.73 -17.01 14.82
N PRO A 160 -1.57 -17.41 15.37
CA PRO A 160 -1.02 -16.75 16.56
C PRO A 160 -0.86 -15.24 16.32
N ARG A 161 -0.96 -14.40 17.35
CA ARG A 161 -0.85 -12.94 17.15
C ARG A 161 0.60 -12.53 16.85
N VAL A 162 1.51 -12.78 17.79
CA VAL A 162 2.95 -12.57 17.61
C VAL A 162 3.67 -13.92 17.49
N ILE A 163 4.59 -14.03 16.53
CA ILE A 163 5.49 -15.19 16.39
C ILE A 163 6.92 -14.66 16.31
N LEU A 164 7.65 -14.71 17.42
CA LEU A 164 9.05 -14.28 17.46
C LEU A 164 9.90 -15.18 16.54
N GLY A 165 10.61 -14.56 15.59
CA GLY A 165 11.46 -15.27 14.62
C GLY A 165 10.70 -15.96 13.49
N GLY A 166 9.43 -15.63 13.25
CA GLY A 166 8.60 -16.27 12.21
C GLY A 166 9.04 -16.00 10.77
N TRP A 167 9.94 -16.82 10.21
CA TRP A 167 10.45 -16.67 8.83
C TRP A 167 9.33 -16.60 7.78
N ASN A 168 8.32 -17.46 7.90
CA ASN A 168 7.18 -17.48 6.98
C ASN A 168 6.43 -16.14 6.93
N ARG A 169 6.40 -15.37 8.03
CA ARG A 169 5.80 -14.02 8.04
C ARG A 169 6.63 -13.02 7.25
N GLY A 170 7.95 -13.06 7.40
CA GLY A 170 8.86 -12.30 6.56
C GLY A 170 8.68 -12.64 5.07
N SER A 171 8.65 -13.93 4.75
CA SER A 171 8.42 -14.42 3.39
C SER A 171 7.08 -13.94 2.80
N LYS A 172 6.00 -13.95 3.58
CA LYS A 172 4.69 -13.39 3.19
C LYS A 172 4.76 -11.90 2.85
N TYR A 173 5.52 -11.11 3.61
CA TYR A 173 5.71 -9.67 3.35
C TYR A 173 6.40 -9.44 2.01
N SER A 174 7.57 -10.08 1.80
CA SER A 174 8.29 -9.92 0.54
C SER A 174 7.54 -10.45 -0.67
N HIS A 175 6.79 -11.55 -0.51
CA HIS A 175 5.89 -12.07 -1.54
C HIS A 175 4.83 -11.04 -1.92
N SER A 176 4.17 -10.46 -0.91
CA SER A 176 3.15 -9.43 -1.13
C SER A 176 3.75 -8.20 -1.82
N ILE A 177 4.91 -7.71 -1.38
CA ILE A 177 5.57 -6.54 -1.98
C ILE A 177 5.94 -6.82 -3.44
N LEU A 178 6.56 -7.95 -3.75
CA LEU A 178 6.89 -8.33 -5.14
C LEU A 178 5.64 -8.44 -6.01
N MET A 179 4.58 -9.07 -5.49
CA MET A 179 3.30 -9.17 -6.19
C MET A 179 2.70 -7.78 -6.46
N ASN A 180 2.71 -6.88 -5.48
CA ASN A 180 2.21 -5.51 -5.62
C ASN A 180 3.02 -4.72 -6.67
N LEU A 181 4.35 -4.70 -6.56
CA LEU A 181 5.25 -4.02 -7.50
C LEU A 181 5.15 -4.62 -8.92
N ASN A 182 4.91 -5.93 -9.02
CA ASN A 182 4.69 -6.59 -10.31
C ASN A 182 3.33 -6.25 -10.94
N ASN A 183 2.39 -5.69 -10.17
CA ASN A 183 1.04 -5.30 -10.58
C ASN A 183 0.76 -3.79 -10.39
N PHE A 184 1.74 -2.94 -10.72
CA PHE A 184 1.61 -1.47 -10.84
C PHE A 184 1.39 -0.70 -9.54
N VAL A 185 1.53 -1.34 -8.38
CA VAL A 185 1.50 -0.64 -7.09
C VAL A 185 2.82 0.09 -6.88
N THR A 186 2.75 1.36 -6.46
CA THR A 186 3.89 2.27 -6.40
C THR A 186 4.52 2.39 -5.01
N GLY A 187 3.89 1.82 -3.98
CA GLY A 187 4.41 1.79 -2.62
C GLY A 187 3.67 0.77 -1.75
N TRP A 188 4.26 0.45 -0.59
CA TRP A 188 3.73 -0.54 0.33
C TRP A 188 4.02 -0.12 1.77
N THR A 189 2.98 -0.13 2.61
CA THR A 189 3.02 0.41 3.97
C THR A 189 2.62 -0.68 4.96
N ASP A 190 3.50 -0.96 5.92
CA ASP A 190 3.19 -1.85 7.05
C ASP A 190 2.23 -1.15 8.04
N TRP A 191 1.54 -1.93 8.87
CA TRP A 191 0.56 -1.39 9.81
C TRP A 191 1.19 -0.75 11.05
N ASN A 192 1.45 -1.53 12.12
CA ASN A 192 2.03 -1.00 13.34
C ASN A 192 3.57 -1.09 13.29
N LEU A 193 4.25 0.06 13.41
CA LEU A 193 5.72 0.12 13.44
C LEU A 193 6.34 -0.77 14.55
N ALA A 194 5.68 -0.85 15.71
CA ALA A 194 6.08 -1.71 16.82
C ALA A 194 4.86 -2.11 17.66
N LEU A 195 4.89 -3.33 18.22
CA LEU A 195 3.90 -3.83 19.18
C LEU A 195 4.57 -4.50 20.38
N ASN A 196 3.82 -4.74 21.46
CA ASN A 196 4.31 -5.53 22.57
C ASN A 196 4.31 -7.04 22.24
N VAL A 197 4.81 -7.87 23.16
CA VAL A 197 4.87 -9.34 23.01
C VAL A 197 3.51 -10.03 22.83
N GLU A 198 2.40 -9.34 23.13
CA GLU A 198 1.02 -9.85 22.92
C GLU A 198 0.41 -9.40 21.58
N GLY A 199 1.03 -8.43 20.88
CA GLY A 199 0.50 -7.83 19.65
C GLY A 199 -0.39 -6.60 19.87
N GLY A 200 -0.21 -5.90 21.00
CA GLY A 200 -0.96 -4.70 21.37
C GLY A 200 -0.05 -3.54 21.83
N PRO A 201 -0.59 -2.57 22.60
CA PRO A 201 -1.95 -2.53 23.15
C PRO A 201 -3.01 -2.30 22.07
N ASN A 202 -4.17 -2.94 22.23
CA ASN A 202 -5.33 -2.73 21.35
C ASN A 202 -6.61 -2.82 22.19
N TRP A 203 -7.40 -1.74 22.22
CA TRP A 203 -8.56 -1.64 23.11
C TRP A 203 -9.70 -2.62 22.74
N SER A 204 -9.85 -2.95 21.46
CA SER A 204 -10.82 -3.94 20.98
C SER A 204 -10.26 -5.36 20.97
N LYS A 205 -9.03 -5.56 21.48
CA LYS A 205 -8.30 -6.83 21.53
C LYS A 205 -8.06 -7.44 20.14
N ASN A 206 -8.03 -6.61 19.10
CA ASN A 206 -7.67 -7.01 17.74
C ASN A 206 -6.14 -7.01 17.57
N TYR A 207 -5.47 -7.94 18.25
CA TYR A 207 -4.01 -8.05 18.23
C TYR A 207 -3.50 -8.63 16.91
N VAL A 208 -2.30 -8.21 16.51
CA VAL A 208 -1.61 -8.63 15.28
C VAL A 208 -0.10 -8.73 15.53
N ASP A 209 0.70 -9.16 14.54
CA ASP A 209 2.16 -9.07 14.61
C ASP A 209 2.67 -7.71 14.14
N SER A 210 3.95 -7.42 14.39
CA SER A 210 4.64 -6.23 13.88
C SER A 210 6.09 -6.58 13.55
N PRO A 211 6.74 -5.92 12.58
CA PRO A 211 8.16 -6.07 12.32
C PRO A 211 9.07 -5.83 13.53
N VAL A 212 8.62 -5.07 14.52
CA VAL A 212 9.36 -4.84 15.77
C VAL A 212 8.49 -5.18 16.98
N ILE A 213 8.99 -6.08 17.83
CA ILE A 213 8.33 -6.44 19.09
C ILE A 213 9.10 -5.88 20.26
N VAL A 214 8.45 -5.09 21.11
CA VAL A 214 9.05 -4.44 22.29
C VAL A 214 8.68 -5.23 23.55
N ASP A 215 9.71 -5.63 24.31
CA ASP A 215 9.57 -6.17 25.66
C ASP A 215 10.04 -5.11 26.66
N ALA A 216 9.11 -4.26 27.08
CA ALA A 216 9.38 -3.15 27.99
C ALA A 216 9.86 -3.60 29.38
N ALA A 217 9.51 -4.83 29.81
CA ALA A 217 9.95 -5.35 31.10
C ALA A 217 11.46 -5.68 31.12
N LYS A 218 12.03 -5.94 29.94
CA LYS A 218 13.45 -6.25 29.77
C LYS A 218 14.25 -5.09 29.14
N ASP A 219 13.60 -3.99 28.77
CA ASP A 219 14.19 -2.88 28.01
C ASP A 219 14.87 -3.36 26.72
N VAL A 220 14.20 -4.24 25.97
CA VAL A 220 14.69 -4.77 24.69
C VAL A 220 13.62 -4.73 23.62
N PHE A 221 14.05 -4.75 22.36
CA PHE A 221 13.18 -4.97 21.21
C PHE A 221 13.75 -6.05 20.29
N TYR A 222 12.85 -6.78 19.63
CA TYR A 222 13.14 -7.85 18.71
C TYR A 222 12.79 -7.40 17.30
N LYS A 223 13.79 -7.34 16.42
CA LYS A 223 13.57 -7.14 14.98
C LYS A 223 13.20 -8.47 14.36
N GLN A 224 11.95 -8.61 13.95
CA GLN A 224 11.39 -9.83 13.37
C GLN A 224 11.94 -10.05 11.94
N PRO A 225 11.83 -11.27 11.39
CA PRO A 225 12.12 -11.51 9.97
C PRO A 225 11.40 -10.51 9.03
N MET A 226 10.15 -10.13 9.35
CA MET A 226 9.39 -9.10 8.60
C MET A 226 10.15 -7.79 8.44
N PHE A 227 10.88 -7.34 9.48
CA PHE A 227 11.72 -6.13 9.41
C PHE A 227 12.78 -6.24 8.32
N TYR A 228 13.47 -7.37 8.26
CA TYR A 228 14.55 -7.58 7.29
C TYR A 228 13.99 -7.78 5.88
N HIS A 229 12.89 -8.51 5.73
CA HIS A 229 12.20 -8.66 4.44
C HIS A 229 11.70 -7.30 3.90
N LEU A 230 11.19 -6.41 4.75
CA LEU A 230 10.88 -5.02 4.37
C LEU A 230 12.13 -4.23 3.97
N ALA A 231 13.24 -4.42 4.69
CA ALA A 231 14.49 -3.73 4.43
C ALA A 231 15.09 -4.09 3.05
N HIS A 232 14.85 -5.30 2.53
CA HIS A 232 15.27 -5.70 1.17
C HIS A 232 14.67 -4.84 0.05
N PHE A 233 13.58 -4.12 0.34
CA PHE A 233 12.97 -3.15 -0.57
C PHE A 233 13.27 -1.72 -0.12
N SER A 234 12.83 -1.33 1.08
CA SER A 234 12.90 0.06 1.56
C SER A 234 14.32 0.63 1.62
N LYS A 235 15.33 -0.18 1.93
CA LYS A 235 16.73 0.28 1.97
C LYS A 235 17.33 0.45 0.57
N PHE A 236 16.88 -0.35 -0.39
CA PHE A 236 17.52 -0.50 -1.70
C PHE A 236 16.72 0.10 -2.86
N LEU A 237 15.50 0.56 -2.61
CA LEU A 237 14.61 1.17 -3.60
C LEU A 237 14.16 2.56 -3.08
N PRO A 238 15.01 3.60 -3.20
CA PRO A 238 14.64 4.96 -2.80
C PRO A 238 13.48 5.49 -3.64
N GLU A 239 12.81 6.52 -3.14
CA GLU A 239 11.76 7.22 -3.88
C GLU A 239 12.23 7.64 -5.28
N GLY A 240 11.36 7.50 -6.28
CA GLY A 240 11.67 7.73 -7.69
C GLY A 240 12.31 6.54 -8.42
N THR A 241 12.59 5.43 -7.72
CA THR A 241 13.01 4.18 -8.36
C THR A 241 11.93 3.65 -9.29
N GLN A 242 12.29 3.30 -10.52
CA GLN A 242 11.37 2.78 -11.52
C GLN A 242 11.50 1.27 -11.65
N ARG A 243 10.39 0.54 -11.58
CA ARG A 243 10.38 -0.88 -11.95
C ARG A 243 10.60 -1.02 -13.46
N ILE A 244 11.51 -1.88 -13.87
CA ILE A 244 11.79 -2.18 -15.28
C ILE A 244 11.31 -3.60 -15.65
N GLY A 245 11.28 -3.89 -16.95
CA GLY A 245 10.95 -5.21 -17.45
C GLY A 245 12.01 -6.25 -17.05
N VAL A 246 11.56 -7.41 -16.58
CA VAL A 246 12.40 -8.57 -16.30
C VAL A 246 11.62 -9.83 -16.64
N GLN A 247 12.30 -10.82 -17.24
CA GLN A 247 11.70 -12.08 -17.67
C GLN A 247 12.63 -13.23 -17.29
N SER A 248 12.05 -14.35 -16.87
CA SER A 248 12.80 -15.60 -16.70
C SER A 248 12.91 -16.32 -18.04
N SER A 249 14.07 -16.89 -18.33
CA SER A 249 14.29 -17.71 -19.53
C SER A 249 13.58 -19.07 -19.46
N GLN A 250 13.22 -19.53 -18.25
CA GLN A 250 12.54 -20.79 -18.00
C GLN A 250 11.51 -20.64 -16.87
N PRO A 251 10.49 -21.51 -16.76
CA PRO A 251 9.62 -21.56 -15.60
C PRO A 251 10.45 -21.72 -14.31
N THR A 252 10.18 -20.90 -13.30
CA THR A 252 10.91 -20.88 -12.03
C THR A 252 9.98 -20.64 -10.86
N GLY A 253 10.31 -21.21 -9.71
CA GLY A 253 9.63 -20.95 -8.43
C GLY A 253 10.17 -19.73 -7.69
N LEU A 254 11.12 -18.98 -8.28
CA LEU A 254 11.62 -17.72 -7.75
C LEU A 254 10.66 -16.57 -8.06
N GLU A 255 10.49 -15.68 -7.10
CA GLU A 255 9.76 -14.44 -7.28
C GLU A 255 10.75 -13.28 -7.34
N PHE A 256 10.61 -12.38 -8.31
CA PHE A 256 11.58 -11.31 -8.51
C PHE A 256 10.98 -10.08 -9.19
N SER A 257 11.66 -8.96 -9.01
CA SER A 257 11.42 -7.69 -9.71
C SER A 257 12.74 -6.96 -9.91
N ALA A 258 12.87 -6.28 -11.05
CA ALA A 258 14.04 -5.48 -11.40
C ALA A 258 13.68 -3.99 -11.41
N PHE A 259 14.65 -3.16 -11.05
CA PHE A 259 14.46 -1.73 -10.83
C PHE A 259 15.64 -0.93 -11.36
N LEU A 260 15.35 0.25 -11.89
CA LEU A 260 16.31 1.31 -12.18
C LEU A 260 16.17 2.40 -11.12
N ARG A 261 17.23 2.63 -10.36
CA ARG A 261 17.28 3.64 -9.30
C ARG A 261 17.57 5.02 -9.89
N THR A 262 17.26 6.05 -9.10
CA THR A 262 17.44 7.46 -9.48
C THR A 262 18.91 7.86 -9.65
N ASP A 263 19.84 7.11 -9.05
CA ASP A 263 21.29 7.27 -9.24
C ASP A 263 21.84 6.56 -10.48
N GLY A 264 20.97 5.93 -11.30
CA GLY A 264 21.33 5.20 -12.51
C GLY A 264 21.75 3.74 -12.28
N SER A 265 21.87 3.30 -11.02
CA SER A 265 22.17 1.90 -10.70
C SER A 265 20.95 0.99 -10.88
N ALA A 266 21.18 -0.28 -11.17
CA ALA A 266 20.12 -1.29 -11.22
C ALA A 266 20.07 -2.10 -9.92
N ALA A 267 18.85 -2.47 -9.53
CA ALA A 267 18.59 -3.34 -8.40
C ALA A 267 17.66 -4.49 -8.79
N VAL A 268 17.89 -5.68 -8.26
CA VAL A 268 16.99 -6.83 -8.40
C VAL A 268 16.75 -7.43 -7.02
N VAL A 269 15.49 -7.61 -6.66
CA VAL A 269 15.10 -8.37 -5.47
C VAL A 269 14.66 -9.75 -5.91
N VAL A 270 15.22 -10.79 -5.30
CA VAL A 270 14.90 -12.21 -5.55
C VAL A 270 14.46 -12.86 -4.25
N LEU A 271 13.31 -13.51 -4.27
CA LEU A 271 12.75 -14.26 -3.16
C LEU A 271 12.66 -15.74 -3.55
N ASN A 272 13.30 -16.60 -2.77
CA ASN A 272 13.15 -18.05 -2.83
C ASN A 272 12.34 -18.52 -1.62
N ARG A 273 11.10 -18.96 -1.85
CA ARG A 273 10.23 -19.54 -0.82
C ARG A 273 10.29 -21.07 -0.78
N ASN A 274 11.10 -21.68 -1.65
CA ASN A 274 11.24 -23.12 -1.75
C ASN A 274 12.28 -23.62 -0.73
N PRO A 275 12.20 -24.89 -0.30
CA PRO A 275 13.16 -25.49 0.62
C PRO A 275 14.48 -25.91 -0.06
N GLU A 276 14.63 -25.64 -1.36
CA GLU A 276 15.80 -26.03 -2.16
C GLU A 276 16.54 -24.79 -2.67
N ASP A 277 17.85 -24.94 -2.82
CA ASP A 277 18.71 -23.94 -3.44
C ASP A 277 18.45 -23.90 -4.96
N VAL A 278 18.29 -22.69 -5.52
CA VAL A 278 18.03 -22.49 -6.94
C VAL A 278 19.17 -21.70 -7.57
N PRO A 279 20.04 -22.30 -8.39
CA PRO A 279 21.03 -21.56 -9.15
C PRO A 279 20.34 -20.73 -10.25
N PHE A 280 20.80 -19.50 -10.44
CA PHE A 280 20.27 -18.60 -11.46
C PHE A 280 21.33 -17.62 -11.96
N CYS A 281 21.01 -16.92 -13.04
CA CYS A 281 21.89 -15.91 -13.63
C CYS A 281 21.06 -14.66 -13.95
N ILE A 282 21.50 -13.50 -13.45
CA ILE A 282 20.93 -12.19 -13.81
C ILE A 282 21.72 -11.70 -15.02
N SER A 283 21.03 -11.37 -16.12
CA SER A 283 21.66 -10.80 -17.32
C SER A 283 21.19 -9.36 -17.52
N ASP A 284 22.13 -8.42 -17.52
CA ASP A 284 21.94 -7.02 -17.89
C ASP A 284 22.64 -6.77 -19.23
N PRO A 285 21.90 -6.46 -20.31
CA PRO A 285 22.47 -6.28 -21.65
C PRO A 285 23.61 -5.24 -21.73
N ASP A 286 23.63 -4.24 -20.85
CA ASP A 286 24.60 -3.15 -20.90
C ASP A 286 25.84 -3.40 -20.04
N VAL A 287 25.83 -4.47 -19.22
CA VAL A 287 26.89 -4.73 -18.22
C VAL A 287 27.47 -6.13 -18.34
N GLY A 288 26.61 -7.14 -18.52
CA GLY A 288 27.00 -8.55 -18.48
C GLY A 288 26.09 -9.36 -17.57
N HIS A 289 26.65 -10.29 -16.80
CA HIS A 289 25.85 -11.22 -16.01
C HIS A 289 26.38 -11.42 -14.59
N ILE A 290 25.47 -11.77 -13.68
CA ILE A 290 25.75 -12.14 -12.29
C ILE A 290 25.24 -13.57 -12.09
N GLU A 291 26.17 -14.51 -11.89
CA GLU A 291 25.84 -15.87 -11.46
C GLU A 291 25.60 -15.90 -9.96
N ALA A 292 24.52 -16.55 -9.54
CA ALA A 292 24.12 -16.58 -8.15
C ALA A 292 23.34 -17.86 -7.79
N VAL A 293 23.17 -18.08 -6.49
CA VAL A 293 22.32 -19.14 -5.94
C VAL A 293 21.34 -18.51 -4.96
N ALA A 294 20.05 -18.66 -5.24
CA ALA A 294 19.00 -18.30 -4.31
C ALA A 294 18.86 -19.47 -3.32
N THR A 295 19.50 -19.36 -2.15
CA THR A 295 19.46 -20.44 -1.16
C THR A 295 18.04 -20.73 -0.68
N ALA A 296 17.79 -21.92 -0.18
CA ALA A 296 16.51 -22.33 0.37
C ALA A 296 15.98 -21.30 1.37
N ASN A 297 14.69 -20.95 1.24
CA ASN A 297 14.02 -20.01 2.13
C ASN A 297 14.83 -18.70 2.32
N SER A 298 15.15 -17.99 1.24
CA SER A 298 15.97 -16.78 1.28
C SER A 298 15.35 -15.60 0.53
N ILE A 299 15.82 -14.40 0.87
CA ILE A 299 15.60 -13.18 0.11
C ILE A 299 16.94 -12.50 -0.11
N GLN A 300 17.17 -12.02 -1.33
CA GLN A 300 18.44 -11.45 -1.75
C GLN A 300 18.16 -10.19 -2.57
N THR A 301 18.94 -9.13 -2.34
CA THR A 301 18.88 -7.90 -3.15
C THR A 301 20.24 -7.66 -3.78
N TYR A 302 20.25 -7.62 -5.10
CA TYR A 302 21.44 -7.35 -5.92
C TYR A 302 21.41 -5.89 -6.36
N LEU A 303 22.58 -5.25 -6.35
CA LEU A 303 22.75 -3.86 -6.75
C LEU A 303 24.04 -3.75 -7.57
N TRP A 304 23.98 -3.11 -8.73
CA TRP A 304 25.16 -2.85 -9.55
C TRP A 304 25.01 -1.55 -10.34
N GLN A 305 26.14 -0.95 -10.70
CA GLN A 305 26.18 0.25 -11.53
C GLN A 305 25.95 -0.12 -12.99
N ARG A 306 25.14 0.67 -13.69
CA ARG A 306 25.00 0.61 -15.15
C ARG A 306 25.80 1.76 -15.78
N PRO A 307 26.41 1.56 -16.97
CA PRO A 307 27.03 2.65 -17.71
C PRO A 307 26.02 3.79 -17.86
N SER A 308 26.45 5.04 -17.59
CA SER A 308 25.63 6.20 -17.88
C SER A 308 25.37 6.23 -19.38
N GLY A 309 24.15 5.93 -19.80
CA GLY A 309 23.77 6.04 -21.21
C GLY A 309 24.07 7.46 -21.69
N ASN A 310 24.81 7.59 -22.78
CA ASN A 310 24.84 8.84 -23.54
C ASN A 310 23.38 9.14 -23.91
N GLY A 311 22.82 10.20 -23.32
CA GLY A 311 21.38 10.44 -23.31
C GLY A 311 20.76 10.49 -24.71
N GLU A 312 19.78 9.62 -24.92
CA GLU A 312 18.60 9.96 -25.71
C GLU A 312 17.37 9.57 -24.87
N PRO A 313 16.41 10.48 -24.67
CA PRO A 313 15.18 10.14 -23.98
C PRO A 313 14.43 9.06 -24.76
N PRO A 314 13.77 8.10 -24.09
CA PRO A 314 12.96 7.10 -24.78
C PRO A 314 11.89 7.82 -25.61
N GLY A 315 11.86 7.53 -26.91
CA GLY A 315 10.82 8.01 -27.80
C GLY A 315 9.42 7.59 -27.32
N PRO A 316 8.36 8.31 -27.72
CA PRO A 316 7.01 7.98 -27.32
C PRO A 316 6.67 6.54 -27.74
N ILE A 317 6.25 5.72 -26.77
CA ILE A 317 5.77 4.36 -27.01
C ILE A 317 4.33 4.45 -27.57
N PRO A 318 3.98 3.70 -28.63
CA PRO A 318 2.64 3.69 -29.22
C PRO A 318 1.53 3.19 -28.29
#